data_AF-A0A950SVM7-F1
#
_entry.id   AF-A0A950SVM7-F1
#
_cell.length_a   1.000
_cell.length_b   1.000
_cell.length_c   1.000
_cell.angle_alpha   90.00
_cell.angle_beta   90.00
_cell.angle_gamma   90.00
#
_symmetry.space_group_name_H-M   'P 1'
#
loop_
_entity.id
_entity.type
_entity.pdbx_description
1 polymer ?
#
loop_
_entity_poly.entity_id
_entity_poly.type
_entity_poly.pdbx_seq_one_letter_code
_entity_poly.pdbx_strand_id
1 'polypeptide(L)'
;MPTLRLDHLTEASARAFRIADNRLTEISTWDDQLLAEQLNDLSLLGLDFSLEQTGFEMGEIDLRIASLKDPVEAKDDPADVLPYQPTSPPVSQIGDIWRLGDHYLACANVARLLGPRRALASIGEPASNAAPQLSTATRRVRLLLDEKAQLLARVRRDVGYKAMMDFWLYFHVPLSFALLAALLAHVVAVFYLW
;
A
#
# COMPACT_ATOMS: atom_id res chain seq x y z
N MET A 1 -9.99 25.43 -0.80
CA MET A 1 -9.77 24.72 0.48
C MET A 1 -10.91 25.07 1.42
N PRO A 2 -11.93 24.21 1.53
CA PRO A 2 -12.96 24.37 2.56
C PRO A 2 -12.30 24.24 3.94
N THR A 3 -12.61 25.14 4.87
CA THR A 3 -12.06 25.12 6.24
C THR A 3 -13.18 25.11 7.26
N LEU A 4 -13.08 24.22 8.24
CA LEU A 4 -13.99 24.17 9.39
C LEU A 4 -13.27 24.83 10.58
N ARG A 5 -13.87 25.90 11.12
CA ARG A 5 -13.32 26.61 12.28
C ARG A 5 -13.88 26.01 13.57
N LEU A 6 -12.99 25.53 14.45
CA LEU A 6 -13.35 24.92 15.73
C LEU A 6 -13.03 25.86 16.90
N ASP A 7 -13.93 26.80 17.19
CA ASP A 7 -13.72 27.85 18.20
C ASP A 7 -13.75 27.36 19.66
N HIS A 8 -14.23 26.15 19.90
CA HIS A 8 -14.43 25.60 21.25
C HIS A 8 -13.22 24.79 21.77
N LEU A 9 -12.19 24.59 20.94
CA LEU A 9 -11.03 23.79 21.34
C LEU A 9 -10.02 24.63 22.12
N THR A 10 -9.64 24.13 23.30
CA THR A 10 -8.46 24.66 24.01
C THR A 10 -7.19 24.38 23.21
N GLU A 11 -6.11 25.12 23.48
CA GLU A 11 -4.84 24.93 22.77
C GLU A 11 -4.28 23.50 22.92
N ALA A 12 -4.45 22.90 24.10
CA ALA A 12 -4.08 21.50 24.35
C ALA A 12 -4.92 20.52 23.53
N SER A 13 -6.24 20.72 23.47
CA SER A 13 -7.15 19.92 22.65
C SER A 13 -6.85 20.05 21.16
N ALA A 14 -6.52 21.25 20.68
CA ALA A 14 -6.13 21.47 19.28
C ALA A 14 -4.79 20.79 18.93
N ARG A 15 -3.83 20.72 19.87
CA ARG A 15 -2.62 19.92 19.71
C ARG A 15 -2.94 18.42 19.64
N ALA A 16 -3.77 17.92 20.55
CA ALA A 16 -4.18 16.51 20.56
C ALA A 16 -4.92 16.12 19.28
N PHE A 17 -5.84 16.98 18.81
CA PHE A 17 -6.59 16.77 17.57
C PHE A 17 -5.67 16.63 16.34
N ARG A 18 -4.67 17.52 16.20
CA ARG A 18 -3.69 17.43 15.10
C ARG A 18 -2.91 16.12 15.10
N ILE A 19 -2.54 15.60 16.28
CA ILE A 19 -1.84 14.33 16.39
C ILE A 19 -2.77 13.17 16.03
N ALA A 20 -4.03 13.21 16.49
CA ALA A 20 -5.03 12.20 16.19
C ALA A 20 -5.36 12.14 14.70
N ASP A 21 -5.51 13.29 14.03
CA ASP A 21 -5.80 13.40 12.60
C ASP A 21 -4.67 12.80 11.72
N ASN A 22 -3.42 13.13 12.04
CA ASN A 22 -2.26 12.51 11.39
C ASN A 22 -2.28 10.98 11.59
N ARG A 23 -2.59 10.53 12.81
CA ARG A 23 -2.63 9.11 13.12
C ARG A 23 -3.75 8.38 12.36
N LEU A 24 -4.93 9.00 12.24
CA LEU A 24 -6.06 8.49 11.46
C LEU A 24 -5.65 8.29 9.99
N THR A 25 -4.94 9.26 9.43
CA THR A 25 -4.42 9.18 8.05
C THR A 25 -3.45 8.01 7.87
N GLU A 26 -2.54 7.78 8.83
CA GLU A 26 -1.57 6.67 8.78
C GLU A 26 -2.21 5.28 8.84
N ILE A 27 -3.34 5.15 9.53
CA ILE A 27 -4.01 3.85 9.74
C ILE A 27 -5.22 3.65 8.83
N SER A 28 -5.59 4.67 8.05
CA SER A 28 -6.74 4.62 7.14
C SER A 28 -6.47 3.69 5.97
N THR A 29 -7.47 2.87 5.65
CA THR A 29 -7.51 2.06 4.43
C THR A 29 -8.89 2.23 3.80
N TRP A 30 -8.92 2.31 2.48
CA TRP A 30 -10.19 2.31 1.74
C TRP A 30 -10.72 0.88 1.63
N ASP A 31 -12.03 0.73 1.84
CA ASP A 31 -12.77 -0.41 1.35
C ASP A 31 -13.21 -0.05 -0.07
N ASP A 32 -12.57 -0.67 -1.08
CA ASP A 32 -12.77 -0.30 -2.48
C ASP A 32 -14.21 -0.52 -2.94
N GLN A 33 -14.89 -1.56 -2.43
CA GLN A 33 -16.28 -1.83 -2.77
C GLN A 33 -17.20 -0.77 -2.18
N LEU A 34 -17.08 -0.52 -0.88
CA LEU A 34 -17.90 0.50 -0.21
C LEU A 34 -17.64 1.90 -0.77
N LEU A 35 -16.38 2.24 -1.04
CA LEU A 35 -16.01 3.53 -1.64
C LEU A 35 -16.63 3.68 -3.03
N ALA A 36 -16.56 2.65 -3.86
CA ALA A 36 -17.18 2.68 -5.18
C ALA A 36 -18.70 2.86 -5.08
N GLU A 37 -19.37 2.21 -4.11
CA GLU A 37 -20.82 2.33 -3.92
C GLU A 37 -21.18 3.78 -3.55
N GLN A 38 -20.43 4.38 -2.62
CA GLN A 38 -20.63 5.79 -2.23
C GLN A 38 -20.37 6.76 -3.38
N LEU A 39 -19.33 6.55 -4.19
CA LEU A 39 -19.05 7.37 -5.36
C LEU A 39 -20.15 7.24 -6.43
N ASN A 40 -20.67 6.03 -6.64
CA ASN A 40 -21.79 5.79 -7.53
C ASN A 40 -23.05 6.52 -7.03
N ASP A 41 -23.39 6.40 -5.75
CA ASP A 41 -24.55 7.09 -5.16
C ASP A 41 -24.42 8.60 -5.27
N LEU A 42 -23.25 9.16 -4.98
CA LEU A 42 -22.96 10.58 -5.14
C LEU A 42 -23.11 11.03 -6.60
N SER A 43 -22.70 10.21 -7.57
CA SER A 43 -22.84 10.53 -9.01
C SER A 43 -24.30 10.59 -9.48
N LEU A 44 -25.20 9.88 -8.79
CA LEU A 44 -26.63 9.87 -9.09
C LEU A 44 -27.37 11.03 -8.44
N LEU A 45 -26.78 11.64 -7.41
CA LEU A 45 -27.30 12.86 -6.81
C LEU A 45 -26.99 14.05 -7.73
N GLY A 46 -27.97 14.93 -7.91
CA GLY A 46 -27.79 16.20 -8.63
C GLY A 46 -26.95 17.18 -7.81
N LEU A 47 -25.67 16.86 -7.62
CA LEU A 47 -24.73 17.64 -6.81
C LEU A 47 -24.50 19.01 -7.42
N ASP A 48 -24.33 20.01 -6.56
CA ASP A 48 -23.92 21.37 -6.91
C ASP A 48 -22.39 21.51 -7.07
N PHE A 49 -21.64 20.41 -6.85
CA PHE A 49 -20.19 20.34 -6.96
C PHE A 49 -19.73 19.10 -7.76
N SER A 50 -18.49 19.16 -8.28
CA SER A 50 -17.87 18.05 -9.00
C SER A 50 -17.32 17.01 -8.01
N LEU A 51 -17.52 15.72 -8.28
CA LEU A 51 -16.94 14.64 -7.47
C LEU A 51 -15.41 14.72 -7.40
N GLU A 52 -14.73 15.33 -8.37
CA GLU A 52 -13.27 15.51 -8.30
C GLU A 52 -12.82 16.35 -7.09
N GLN A 53 -13.72 17.12 -6.47
CA GLN A 53 -13.43 17.86 -5.24
C GLN A 53 -13.18 16.96 -4.03
N THR A 54 -13.56 15.67 -4.09
CA THR A 54 -13.20 14.68 -3.06
C THR A 54 -11.73 14.26 -3.13
N GLY A 55 -11.00 14.67 -4.17
CA GLY A 55 -9.58 14.35 -4.37
C GLY A 55 -9.30 13.12 -5.23
N PHE A 56 -10.33 12.52 -5.84
CA PHE A 56 -10.19 11.46 -6.85
C PHE A 56 -10.32 12.05 -8.25
N GLU A 57 -9.52 11.56 -9.20
CA GLU A 57 -9.65 11.96 -10.61
C GLU A 57 -10.90 11.31 -11.24
N MET A 58 -11.54 11.96 -12.22
CA MET A 58 -12.75 11.42 -12.84
C MET A 58 -12.56 10.00 -13.40
N GLY A 59 -11.43 9.73 -14.06
CA GLY A 59 -11.13 8.39 -14.57
C GLY A 59 -10.97 7.34 -13.47
N GLU A 60 -10.46 7.75 -12.29
CA GLU A 60 -10.32 6.88 -11.13
C GLU A 60 -11.69 6.54 -10.51
N ILE A 61 -12.58 7.54 -10.46
CA ILE A 61 -13.98 7.39 -10.00
C ILE A 61 -14.72 6.43 -10.92
N ASP A 62 -14.67 6.66 -12.24
CA ASP A 62 -15.35 5.84 -13.24
C ASP A 62 -14.87 4.38 -13.19
N LEU A 63 -13.57 4.14 -13.05
CA LEU A 63 -13.00 2.80 -12.93
C LEU A 63 -13.50 2.07 -11.67
N ARG A 64 -13.59 2.77 -10.53
CA ARG A 64 -14.10 2.17 -9.29
C ARG A 64 -15.59 1.85 -9.41
N ILE A 65 -16.40 2.77 -9.94
CA ILE A 65 -17.83 2.55 -10.16
C ILE A 65 -18.06 1.40 -11.16
N ALA A 66 -17.26 1.33 -12.22
CA ALA A 66 -17.34 0.25 -13.20
C ALA A 66 -16.99 -1.11 -12.57
N SER A 67 -16.10 -1.14 -11.59
CA SER A 67 -15.71 -2.36 -10.87
C SER A 67 -16.82 -2.94 -9.99
N LEU A 68 -17.86 -2.17 -9.65
CA LEU A 68 -19.06 -2.67 -8.96
C LEU A 68 -20.00 -3.45 -9.87
N LYS A 69 -20.00 -3.15 -11.16
CA LYS A 69 -20.79 -3.91 -12.11
C LYS A 69 -20.07 -5.24 -12.26
N ASP A 70 -20.83 -6.35 -12.15
CA ASP A 70 -20.32 -7.69 -12.45
C ASP A 70 -19.40 -7.61 -13.67
N PRO A 71 -18.25 -8.32 -13.66
CA PRO A 71 -17.31 -8.24 -14.78
C PRO A 71 -18.14 -8.46 -16.04
N VAL A 72 -18.34 -7.38 -16.79
CA VAL A 72 -18.85 -7.47 -18.14
C VAL A 72 -17.84 -8.39 -18.76
N GLU A 73 -18.24 -9.64 -19.05
CA GLU A 73 -17.37 -10.58 -19.73
C GLU A 73 -16.68 -9.76 -20.79
N ALA A 74 -15.37 -9.57 -20.61
CA ALA A 74 -14.60 -8.73 -21.51
C ALA A 74 -14.83 -9.39 -22.85
N LYS A 75 -15.71 -8.81 -23.66
CA LYS A 75 -15.95 -9.30 -25.01
C LYS A 75 -14.57 -9.19 -25.63
N ASP A 76 -13.96 -10.34 -25.94
CA ASP A 76 -12.64 -10.43 -26.57
C ASP A 76 -12.57 -9.31 -27.61
N ASP A 77 -11.87 -8.22 -27.26
CA ASP A 77 -11.68 -7.15 -28.20
C ASP A 77 -10.72 -7.72 -29.23
N PRO A 78 -11.07 -7.78 -30.53
CA PRO A 78 -10.12 -8.20 -31.54
C PRO A 78 -8.81 -7.37 -31.53
N ALA A 79 -8.79 -6.19 -30.89
CA ALA A 79 -7.59 -5.40 -30.64
C ALA A 79 -6.67 -5.93 -29.52
N ASP A 80 -7.18 -6.72 -28.57
CA ASP A 80 -6.41 -7.33 -27.47
C ASP A 80 -5.76 -8.67 -27.86
N VAL A 81 -6.05 -9.16 -29.08
CA VAL A 81 -5.40 -10.33 -29.65
C VAL A 81 -3.95 -9.97 -29.99
N LEU A 82 -3.03 -10.35 -29.10
CA LEU A 82 -1.59 -10.20 -29.36
C LEU A 82 -1.21 -10.99 -30.63
N PRO A 83 -0.39 -10.41 -31.53
CA PRO A 83 0.10 -11.14 -32.69
C PRO A 83 0.89 -12.38 -32.25
N TYR A 84 0.78 -13.44 -33.05
CA TYR A 84 1.43 -14.73 -32.83
C TYR A 84 2.89 -14.57 -32.40
N GLN A 85 3.23 -15.06 -31.20
CA GLN A 85 4.62 -15.14 -30.76
C GLN A 85 5.35 -16.21 -31.59
N PRO A 86 6.38 -15.84 -32.36
CA PRO A 86 7.13 -16.82 -33.12
C PRO A 86 7.81 -17.83 -32.18
N THR A 87 7.63 -19.12 -32.46
CA THR A 87 8.23 -20.23 -31.67
C THR A 87 9.75 -20.32 -31.83
N SER A 88 10.33 -19.60 -32.79
CA SER A 88 11.77 -19.53 -33.00
C SER A 88 12.43 -18.62 -31.97
N PRO A 89 13.68 -18.92 -31.55
CA PRO A 89 14.43 -17.99 -30.71
C PRO A 89 14.53 -16.61 -31.38
N PRO A 90 14.52 -15.52 -30.62
CA PRO A 90 14.67 -14.17 -31.16
C PRO A 90 15.98 -14.08 -31.95
N VAL A 91 15.90 -13.48 -33.14
CA VAL A 91 17.04 -13.37 -34.06
C VAL A 91 18.14 -12.46 -33.47
N SER A 92 17.75 -11.44 -32.70
CA SER A 92 18.69 -10.55 -32.01
C SER A 92 18.86 -10.96 -30.55
N GLN A 93 20.10 -11.13 -30.13
CA GLN A 93 20.51 -11.42 -28.76
C GLN A 93 21.29 -10.26 -28.16
N ILE A 94 21.28 -10.16 -26.81
CA ILE A 94 22.03 -9.14 -26.09
C ILE A 94 23.53 -9.31 -26.38
N GLY A 95 24.16 -8.26 -26.91
CA GLY A 95 25.55 -8.24 -27.34
C GLY A 95 25.72 -8.16 -28.86
N ASP A 96 24.66 -8.40 -29.64
CA ASP A 96 24.71 -8.33 -31.08
C ASP A 96 24.86 -6.89 -31.58
N ILE A 97 25.70 -6.69 -32.59
CA ILE A 97 25.89 -5.41 -33.28
C ILE A 97 25.50 -5.61 -34.75
N TRP A 98 24.48 -4.88 -35.17
CA TRP A 98 23.95 -4.88 -36.52
C TRP A 98 24.46 -3.65 -37.27
N ARG A 99 25.01 -3.85 -38.47
CA ARG A 99 25.47 -2.74 -39.33
C ARG A 99 24.36 -2.30 -40.27
N LEU A 100 23.88 -1.06 -40.12
CA LEU A 100 22.92 -0.41 -41.00
C LEU A 100 23.63 0.68 -41.81
N GLY A 101 24.24 0.28 -42.92
CA GLY A 101 25.07 1.20 -43.73
C GLY A 101 26.28 1.70 -42.93
N ASP A 102 26.38 3.01 -42.77
CA ASP A 102 27.44 3.66 -41.98
C ASP A 102 27.17 3.68 -40.47
N HIS A 103 26.01 3.18 -40.03
CA HIS A 103 25.59 3.17 -38.63
C HIS A 103 25.60 1.77 -38.02
N TYR A 104 25.73 1.71 -36.69
CA TYR A 104 25.70 0.47 -35.92
C TYR A 104 24.58 0.50 -34.88
N LEU A 105 23.79 -0.57 -34.83
CA LEU A 105 22.74 -0.79 -33.85
C LEU A 105 23.15 -1.94 -32.93
N ALA A 106 23.24 -1.68 -31.63
CA ALA A 106 23.60 -2.71 -30.65
C ALA A 106 22.36 -3.16 -29.85
N CYS A 107 22.15 -4.47 -29.73
CA CYS A 107 21.16 -5.03 -28.82
C CYS A 107 21.78 -5.14 -27.41
N ALA A 108 21.30 -4.34 -26.47
CA ALA A 108 21.89 -4.28 -25.12
C ALA A 108 20.82 -4.25 -24.01
N ASN A 109 21.20 -4.74 -22.83
CA ASN A 109 20.35 -4.67 -21.64
C ASN A 109 20.65 -3.40 -20.84
N VAL A 110 19.65 -2.53 -20.70
CA VAL A 110 19.76 -1.23 -20.01
C VAL A 110 20.16 -1.39 -18.54
N ALA A 111 19.74 -2.46 -17.86
CA ALA A 111 20.15 -2.75 -16.48
C ALA A 111 21.65 -3.07 -16.35
N ARG A 112 22.29 -3.49 -17.45
CA ARG A 112 23.74 -3.75 -17.53
C ARG A 112 24.52 -2.53 -18.06
N LEU A 113 23.84 -1.58 -18.71
CA LEU A 113 24.43 -0.34 -19.23
C LEU A 113 24.57 0.76 -18.16
N LEU A 114 23.74 0.74 -17.11
CA LEU A 114 23.70 1.76 -16.04
C LEU A 114 24.75 1.52 -14.91
N GLY A 115 25.92 0.99 -15.25
CA GLY A 115 27.14 1.20 -14.45
C GLY A 115 27.78 2.55 -14.83
N PRO A 116 28.36 3.32 -13.89
CA PRO A 116 28.72 4.71 -14.14
C PRO A 116 29.76 4.83 -15.28
N ARG A 117 29.36 5.48 -16.38
CA ARG A 117 30.20 6.16 -17.40
C ARG A 117 31.36 5.34 -18.00
N ARG A 118 31.17 4.09 -18.44
CA ARG A 118 32.23 3.37 -19.19
C ARG A 118 31.81 2.63 -20.47
N ALA A 119 30.53 2.54 -20.81
CA ALA A 119 30.09 1.68 -21.93
C ALA A 119 30.31 2.26 -23.35
N LEU A 120 30.62 3.55 -23.50
CA LEU A 120 30.87 4.15 -24.83
C LEU A 120 32.31 4.02 -25.32
N ALA A 121 33.25 3.56 -24.48
CA ALA A 121 34.67 3.42 -24.84
C ALA A 121 35.05 2.02 -25.35
N SER A 122 34.15 1.03 -25.28
CA SER A 122 34.49 -0.38 -25.52
C SER A 122 33.95 -0.96 -26.83
N ILE A 123 33.64 -0.13 -27.83
CA ILE A 123 33.28 -0.63 -29.18
C ILE A 123 34.50 -1.28 -29.89
N GLY A 124 35.69 -1.25 -29.30
CA GLY A 124 36.95 -1.68 -29.93
C GLY A 124 37.73 -2.85 -29.33
N GLU A 125 37.31 -3.54 -28.26
CA GLU A 125 38.15 -4.60 -27.68
C GLU A 125 37.40 -5.94 -27.44
N PRO A 126 37.98 -7.07 -27.88
CA PRO A 126 37.41 -8.40 -27.65
C PRO A 126 37.59 -8.82 -26.19
N ALA A 127 36.51 -9.36 -25.63
CA ALA A 127 36.39 -9.73 -24.23
C ALA A 127 37.43 -10.78 -23.78
N SER A 128 38.19 -10.43 -22.75
CA SER A 128 38.93 -11.37 -21.89
C SER A 128 38.14 -11.59 -20.59
N ASN A 129 37.92 -12.86 -20.26
CA ASN A 129 37.06 -13.34 -19.19
C ASN A 129 37.75 -13.27 -17.81
N ALA A 130 37.09 -12.67 -16.80
CA ALA A 130 37.28 -13.02 -15.39
C ALA A 130 36.09 -12.54 -14.50
N ALA A 131 35.33 -13.51 -13.99
CA ALA A 131 34.37 -13.55 -12.86
C ALA A 131 33.79 -12.26 -12.22
N PRO A 132 32.44 -12.20 -12.08
CA PRO A 132 31.82 -11.65 -10.87
C PRO A 132 30.63 -12.48 -10.30
N GLN A 133 30.48 -13.77 -10.66
CA GLN A 133 29.29 -14.57 -10.30
C GLN A 133 29.11 -14.85 -8.79
N LEU A 134 30.16 -14.82 -7.97
CA LEU A 134 30.06 -15.15 -6.53
C LEU A 134 29.44 -14.01 -5.68
N SER A 135 29.39 -12.79 -6.21
CA SER A 135 28.96 -11.58 -5.49
C SER A 135 27.45 -11.29 -5.58
N THR A 136 26.75 -11.80 -6.59
CA THR A 136 25.34 -11.51 -6.83
C THR A 136 24.40 -12.41 -6.03
N ALA A 137 24.76 -13.68 -5.85
CA ALA A 137 23.96 -14.65 -5.10
C ALA A 137 23.89 -14.31 -3.60
N THR A 138 25.03 -13.94 -3.00
CA THR A 138 25.12 -13.54 -1.59
C THR A 138 24.34 -12.25 -1.30
N ARG A 139 24.30 -11.31 -2.26
CA ARG A 139 23.53 -10.07 -2.15
C ARG A 139 22.02 -10.33 -2.11
N ARG A 140 21.52 -11.28 -2.91
CA ARG A 140 20.08 -11.58 -3.01
C ARG A 140 19.53 -12.22 -1.74
N VAL A 141 20.29 -13.15 -1.14
CA VAL A 141 19.94 -13.75 0.15
C VAL A 141 19.92 -12.69 1.26
N ARG A 142 20.87 -11.75 1.25
CA ARG A 142 20.90 -10.65 2.23
C ARG A 142 19.68 -9.73 2.12
N LEU A 143 19.26 -9.43 0.88
CA LEU A 143 18.07 -8.60 0.64
C LEU A 143 16.78 -9.30 1.08
N LEU A 144 16.65 -10.60 0.82
CA LEU A 144 15.47 -11.38 1.25
C LEU A 144 15.40 -11.54 2.77
N LEU A 145 16.54 -11.67 3.45
CA LEU A 145 16.59 -11.74 4.91
C LEU A 145 16.19 -10.42 5.58
N ASP A 146 16.56 -9.29 4.98
CA ASP A 146 16.23 -7.96 5.50
C ASP A 146 14.73 -7.65 5.36
N GLU A 147 14.12 -8.03 4.22
CA GLU A 147 12.68 -7.91 3.99
C GLU A 147 11.85 -8.74 5.01
N LYS A 148 12.28 -9.97 5.30
CA LYS A 148 11.61 -10.85 6.27
C LYS A 148 11.77 -10.34 7.71
N ALA A 149 12.91 -9.75 8.05
CA ALA A 149 13.14 -9.16 9.37
C ALA A 149 12.20 -7.96 9.63
N GLN A 150 11.98 -7.13 8.62
CA GLN A 150 11.09 -5.96 8.72
C GLN A 150 9.60 -6.34 8.85
N LEU A 151 9.18 -7.46 8.26
CA LEU A 151 7.81 -7.97 8.43
C LEU A 151 7.59 -8.56 9.82
N LEU A 152 8.56 -9.32 10.35
CA LEU A 152 8.48 -9.89 11.69
C LEU A 152 8.48 -8.82 12.79
N ALA A 153 9.21 -7.70 12.61
CA ALA A 153 9.22 -6.59 13.56
C ALA A 153 7.88 -5.82 13.64
N ARG A 154 7.08 -5.82 12.57
CA ARG A 154 5.72 -5.23 12.54
C ARG A 154 4.73 -6.13 13.28
N VAL A 155 4.68 -7.42 12.93
CA VAL A 155 3.77 -8.38 13.58
C VAL A 155 3.99 -8.45 15.09
N ARG A 156 5.24 -8.33 15.56
CA ARG A 156 5.56 -8.41 17.00
C ARG A 156 5.00 -7.25 17.82
N ARG A 157 4.84 -6.06 17.23
CA ARG A 157 4.27 -4.89 17.93
C ARG A 157 2.76 -5.00 18.05
N ASP A 158 2.08 -5.42 16.99
CA ASP A 158 0.62 -5.53 16.97
C ASP A 158 0.10 -6.65 17.89
N VAL A 159 0.84 -7.76 17.98
CA VAL A 159 0.54 -8.86 18.92
C VAL A 159 0.71 -8.41 20.39
N GLY A 160 1.65 -7.51 20.67
CA GLY A 160 1.87 -6.99 22.02
C GLY A 160 0.73 -6.11 22.54
N TYR A 161 0.22 -5.21 21.70
CA TYR A 161 -0.86 -4.29 22.10
C TYR A 161 -2.20 -5.01 22.28
N LYS A 162 -2.50 -6.00 21.43
CA LYS A 162 -3.74 -6.80 21.56
C LYS A 162 -3.74 -7.64 22.84
N ALA A 163 -2.62 -8.29 23.16
CA ALA A 163 -2.49 -9.07 24.39
C ALA A 163 -2.60 -8.20 25.66
N MET A 164 -2.07 -6.98 25.64
CA MET A 164 -2.15 -6.07 26.78
C MET A 164 -3.56 -5.51 26.99
N MET A 165 -4.27 -5.22 25.90
CA MET A 165 -5.66 -4.75 25.93
C MET A 165 -6.62 -5.84 26.42
N ASP A 166 -6.47 -7.07 25.93
CA ASP A 166 -7.30 -8.21 26.35
C ASP A 166 -7.07 -8.55 27.84
N PHE A 167 -5.82 -8.49 28.31
CA PHE A 167 -5.49 -8.65 29.73
C PHE A 167 -6.13 -7.55 30.59
N TRP A 168 -6.04 -6.29 30.16
CA TRP A 168 -6.64 -5.18 30.91
C TRP A 168 -8.17 -5.29 31.00
N LEU A 169 -8.83 -5.66 29.90
CA LEU A 169 -10.28 -5.87 29.86
C LEU A 169 -10.71 -7.02 30.79
N TYR A 170 -9.97 -8.13 30.80
CA TYR A 170 -10.28 -9.31 31.61
C TYR A 170 -10.16 -9.06 33.11
N PHE A 171 -9.19 -8.26 33.56
CA PHE A 171 -8.99 -8.00 34.99
C PHE A 171 -9.78 -6.80 35.52
N HIS A 172 -9.85 -5.70 34.76
CA HIS A 172 -10.46 -4.47 35.24
C HIS A 172 -11.99 -4.58 35.32
N VAL A 173 -12.62 -5.23 34.34
CA VAL A 173 -14.09 -5.30 34.25
C VAL A 173 -14.69 -6.11 35.41
N PRO A 174 -14.26 -7.35 35.70
CA PRO A 174 -14.81 -8.12 36.83
C PRO A 174 -14.56 -7.47 38.18
N LEU A 175 -13.40 -6.82 38.37
CA LEU A 175 -13.07 -6.11 39.60
C LEU A 175 -14.03 -4.94 39.87
N SER A 176 -14.33 -4.15 38.84
CA SER A 176 -15.30 -3.05 38.92
C SER A 176 -16.70 -3.56 39.26
N PHE A 177 -17.13 -4.68 38.66
CA PHE A 177 -18.41 -5.31 38.99
C PHE A 177 -18.46 -5.81 40.44
N ALA A 178 -17.40 -6.44 40.93
CA ALA A 178 -17.33 -6.90 42.32
C ALA A 178 -17.39 -5.74 43.32
N LEU A 179 -16.70 -4.64 43.04
CA LEU A 179 -16.73 -3.42 43.86
C LEU A 179 -18.12 -2.77 43.89
N LEU A 180 -18.79 -2.69 42.73
CA LEU A 180 -20.16 -2.18 42.65
C LEU A 180 -21.14 -3.05 43.43
N ALA A 181 -21.02 -4.38 43.34
CA ALA A 181 -21.85 -5.31 44.10
C ALA A 181 -21.61 -5.18 45.61
N ALA A 182 -20.36 -5.05 46.04
CA ALA A 182 -20.01 -4.84 47.44
C ALA A 182 -20.56 -3.51 47.99
N LEU A 183 -20.45 -2.43 47.21
CA LEU A 183 -21.01 -1.13 47.56
C LEU A 183 -22.53 -1.21 47.70
N LEU A 184 -23.21 -1.87 46.76
CA LEU A 184 -24.66 -2.04 46.79
C LEU A 184 -25.11 -2.85 48.00
N ALA A 185 -24.42 -3.95 48.31
CA ALA A 185 -24.69 -4.75 49.50
C ALA A 185 -24.49 -3.93 50.79
N HIS A 186 -23.46 -3.10 50.86
CA HIS A 186 -23.21 -2.21 51.99
C HIS A 186 -24.36 -1.20 52.17
N VAL A 187 -24.81 -0.57 51.09
CA VAL A 187 -25.93 0.38 51.13
C VAL A 187 -27.21 -0.31 51.63
N VAL A 188 -27.56 -1.47 51.07
CA VAL A 188 -28.76 -2.23 51.48
C VAL A 188 -28.66 -2.65 52.95
N ALA A 189 -27.50 -3.14 53.40
CA ALA A 189 -27.30 -3.54 54.79
C ALA A 189 -27.50 -2.36 55.76
N VAL A 190 -26.99 -1.17 55.43
CA VAL A 190 -27.19 0.05 56.23
C VAL A 190 -28.66 0.43 56.32
N PHE A 191 -29.42 0.34 55.23
CA PHE A 191 -30.85 0.68 55.21
C PHE A 191 -31.75 -0.33 55.95
N TYR A 192 -31.33 -1.59 56.07
CA TYR A 192 -32.12 -2.64 56.75
C TYR A 192 -31.71 -2.87 58.21
N LEU A 193 -30.48 -2.56 58.59
CA LEU A 193 -29.95 -2.76 59.94
C LEU A 193 -30.01 -1.51 60.83
N TRP A 194 -30.53 -0.39 60.31
CA TRP A 194 -30.79 0.86 61.03
C TRP A 194 -32.29 1.15 61.02
#